data_AF-A0A7S3U370-F1
#
_entry.id   AF-A0A7S3U370-F1
#
_cell.length_a   1.000
_cell.length_b   1.000
_cell.length_c   1.000
_cell.angle_alpha   90.00
_cell.angle_beta   90.00
_cell.angle_gamma   90.00
#
_symmetry.space_group_name_H-M   'P 1'
#
loop_
_entity.id
_entity.type
_entity.pdbx_description
1 polymer ?
#
loop_
_entity_poly.entity_id
_entity_poly.type
_entity_poly.pdbx_seq_one_letter_code
_entity_poly.pdbx_strand_id
1 'polypeptide(L)'
;FLGASHGDEPQHSTANAPSRMPRPLTEDELKIFFEKLSKYIGRGIKTLLDPPNGPHCFRLHRDRVFYVSDLQMRSAAALPRDQLVGMGVTFGKFTKSKKFRLHVTCLDYIAQLAPYKVWVKPSAEQSFLYGNHVLKAGLGRITEDTPQNQGVVVLSMADVPLGFGVTAKSTAECRKLDPQAIVALHQADVGEYLRDEGALTG
;
A
#
# COMPACT_ATOMS: atom_id res chain seq x y z
N PHE A 1 -38.62 -53.93 1.32
CA PHE A 1 -38.71 -52.92 2.39
C PHE A 1 -37.33 -52.74 3.00
N LEU A 2 -36.79 -51.53 2.82
CA LEU A 2 -35.70 -50.78 3.48
C LEU A 2 -34.69 -51.46 4.45
N GLY A 3 -33.41 -51.02 4.38
CA GLY A 3 -32.48 -51.13 5.52
C GLY A 3 -31.00 -50.79 5.31
N ALA A 4 -30.69 -49.58 4.84
CA ALA A 4 -29.44 -48.79 4.93
C ALA A 4 -28.10 -49.41 5.43
N SER A 5 -27.10 -49.49 4.54
CA SER A 5 -25.67 -49.45 4.89
C SER A 5 -25.19 -47.99 4.90
N HIS A 6 -24.74 -47.51 6.05
CA HIS A 6 -24.07 -46.20 6.20
C HIS A 6 -22.69 -46.27 5.53
N GLY A 7 -22.56 -45.63 4.37
CA GLY A 7 -21.27 -45.29 3.78
C GLY A 7 -20.90 -43.87 4.20
N ASP A 8 -19.80 -43.74 4.93
CA ASP A 8 -19.15 -42.46 5.21
C ASP A 8 -18.67 -41.85 3.88
N GLU A 9 -19.32 -40.78 3.43
CA GLU A 9 -18.73 -39.87 2.44
C GLU A 9 -17.64 -39.05 3.14
N PRO A 10 -16.39 -39.03 2.64
CA PRO A 10 -15.43 -38.04 3.10
C PRO A 10 -15.91 -36.67 2.63
N GLN A 11 -16.34 -35.83 3.57
CA GLN A 11 -16.51 -34.39 3.37
C GLN A 11 -15.14 -33.82 2.96
N HIS A 12 -14.91 -33.76 1.65
CA HIS A 12 -13.76 -33.08 1.10
C HIS A 12 -13.97 -31.58 1.39
N SER A 13 -13.36 -31.08 2.45
CA SER A 13 -13.33 -29.66 2.75
C SER A 13 -12.79 -28.94 1.52
N THR A 14 -13.61 -28.11 0.88
CA THR A 14 -13.19 -27.22 -0.20
C THR A 14 -12.35 -26.11 0.43
N ALA A 15 -11.08 -26.42 0.68
CA ALA A 15 -10.08 -25.45 1.06
C ALA A 15 -9.92 -24.45 -0.11
N ASN A 16 -10.64 -23.34 0.00
CA ASN A 16 -10.38 -22.01 -0.54
C ASN A 16 -9.38 -21.95 -1.71
N ALA A 17 -9.82 -22.34 -2.92
CA ALA A 17 -9.09 -21.99 -4.13
C ALA A 17 -9.11 -20.45 -4.27
N PRO A 18 -7.97 -19.78 -4.50
CA PRO A 18 -7.94 -18.32 -4.63
C PRO A 18 -8.91 -17.92 -5.75
N SER A 19 -9.87 -17.05 -5.42
CA SER A 19 -10.86 -16.60 -6.40
C SER A 19 -10.13 -15.97 -7.58
N ARG A 20 -10.28 -16.56 -8.77
CA ARG A 20 -9.66 -16.07 -10.02
C ARG A 20 -10.27 -14.76 -10.51
N MET A 21 -11.32 -14.26 -9.85
CA MET A 21 -11.95 -12.99 -10.19
C MET A 21 -11.59 -11.89 -9.19
N PRO A 22 -11.31 -10.67 -9.67
CA PRO A 22 -11.28 -9.48 -8.86
C PRO A 22 -12.62 -9.33 -8.15
N ARG A 23 -12.58 -9.32 -6.82
CA ARG A 23 -13.77 -9.23 -5.97
C ARG A 23 -13.73 -7.97 -5.11
N PRO A 24 -14.87 -7.50 -4.59
CA PRO A 24 -14.87 -6.53 -3.50
C PRO A 24 -14.06 -7.06 -2.31
N LEU A 25 -13.44 -6.15 -1.56
CA LEU A 25 -12.86 -6.48 -0.26
C LEU A 25 -14.01 -6.84 0.69
N THR A 26 -13.79 -7.82 1.58
CA THR A 26 -14.72 -8.06 2.70
C THR A 26 -14.67 -6.91 3.69
N GLU A 27 -15.63 -6.82 4.61
CA GLU A 27 -15.65 -5.76 5.64
C GLU A 27 -14.36 -5.76 6.50
N ASP A 28 -13.87 -6.93 6.90
CA ASP A 28 -12.63 -7.07 7.65
C ASP A 28 -11.40 -6.63 6.85
N GLU A 29 -11.31 -7.04 5.57
CA GLU A 29 -10.23 -6.63 4.68
C GLU A 29 -10.26 -5.11 4.46
N LEU A 30 -11.45 -4.55 4.24
CA LEU A 30 -11.67 -3.12 4.07
C LEU A 30 -11.20 -2.34 5.30
N LYS A 31 -11.53 -2.82 6.50
CA LYS A 31 -11.11 -2.22 7.78
C LYS A 31 -9.59 -2.19 7.90
N ILE A 32 -8.92 -3.32 7.66
CA ILE A 32 -7.45 -3.42 7.74
C ILE A 32 -6.79 -2.51 6.69
N PHE A 33 -7.30 -2.53 5.47
CA PHE A 33 -6.82 -1.72 4.36
C PHE A 33 -6.94 -0.22 4.67
N PHE A 34 -8.12 0.25 5.09
CA PHE A 34 -8.35 1.65 5.42
C PHE A 34 -7.65 2.09 6.70
N GLU A 35 -7.45 1.22 7.68
CA GLU A 35 -6.60 1.53 8.83
C GLU A 35 -5.15 1.81 8.37
N LYS A 36 -4.61 1.05 7.42
CA LYS A 36 -3.26 1.31 6.88
C LYS A 36 -3.23 2.59 6.03
N LEU A 37 -4.22 2.84 5.18
CA LEU A 37 -4.28 4.04 4.33
C LEU A 37 -4.52 5.33 5.10
N SER A 38 -5.38 5.32 6.11
CA SER A 38 -5.67 6.50 6.92
C SER A 38 -4.43 7.01 7.66
N LYS A 39 -3.45 6.14 7.93
CA LYS A 39 -2.12 6.54 8.43
C LYS A 39 -1.31 7.38 7.45
N TYR A 40 -1.65 7.45 6.17
CA TYR A 40 -0.93 8.29 5.19
C TYR A 40 -1.76 9.47 4.71
N ILE A 41 -3.06 9.31 4.51
CA ILE A 41 -3.93 10.33 3.88
C ILE A 41 -5.10 10.77 4.75
N GLY A 42 -5.28 10.20 5.95
CA GLY A 42 -6.37 10.55 6.86
C GLY A 42 -7.74 10.51 6.18
N ARG A 43 -8.41 11.66 6.11
CA ARG A 43 -9.73 11.82 5.49
C ARG A 43 -9.71 11.86 3.95
N GLY A 44 -8.52 11.92 3.32
CA GLY A 44 -8.35 11.97 1.87
C GLY A 44 -8.83 10.72 1.13
N ILE A 45 -9.16 9.63 1.84
CA ILE A 45 -9.73 8.40 1.24
C ILE A 45 -10.99 8.70 0.42
N LYS A 46 -11.82 9.66 0.83
CA LYS A 46 -13.05 10.02 0.08
C LYS A 46 -12.73 10.54 -1.32
N THR A 47 -11.68 11.36 -1.43
CA THR A 47 -11.21 11.92 -2.70
C THR A 47 -10.69 10.83 -3.64
N LEU A 48 -10.17 9.72 -3.11
CA LEU A 48 -9.79 8.57 -3.95
C LEU A 48 -11.02 7.84 -4.51
N LEU A 49 -12.12 7.74 -3.77
CA LEU A 49 -13.29 6.98 -4.23
C LEU A 49 -14.12 7.75 -5.27
N ASP A 50 -14.16 9.08 -5.15
CA ASP A 50 -14.91 9.96 -6.04
C ASP A 50 -14.03 11.09 -6.60
N PRO A 51 -13.04 10.76 -7.45
CA PRO A 51 -12.22 11.77 -8.10
C PRO A 51 -12.98 12.45 -9.26
N PRO A 52 -12.58 13.66 -9.68
CA PRO A 52 -13.29 14.43 -10.72
C PRO A 52 -13.44 13.72 -12.07
N ASN A 53 -12.58 12.74 -12.36
CA ASN A 53 -12.59 11.93 -13.58
C ASN A 53 -13.51 10.70 -13.52
N GLY A 54 -14.30 10.57 -12.44
CA GLY A 54 -15.32 9.55 -12.27
C GLY A 54 -15.02 8.56 -11.15
N PRO A 55 -16.03 7.78 -10.73
CA PRO A 55 -15.92 6.90 -9.58
C PRO A 55 -14.85 5.82 -9.76
N HIS A 56 -14.14 5.56 -8.66
CA HIS A 56 -13.16 4.49 -8.57
C HIS A 56 -13.49 3.57 -7.40
N CYS A 57 -13.05 2.32 -7.49
CA CYS A 57 -13.25 1.33 -6.45
C CYS A 57 -11.98 0.53 -6.16
N PHE A 58 -11.98 -0.12 -4.99
CA PHE A 58 -10.95 -1.08 -4.64
C PHE A 58 -11.45 -2.51 -4.90
N ARG A 59 -10.57 -3.33 -5.47
CA ARG A 59 -10.82 -4.76 -5.72
C ARG A 59 -9.65 -5.60 -5.26
N LEU A 60 -9.96 -6.74 -4.66
CA LEU A 60 -8.97 -7.74 -4.30
C LEU A 60 -8.84 -8.78 -5.42
N HIS A 61 -7.61 -9.03 -5.86
CA HIS A 61 -7.29 -10.11 -6.78
C HIS A 61 -5.92 -10.69 -6.40
N ARG A 62 -5.83 -12.01 -6.20
CA ARG A 62 -4.59 -12.70 -5.79
C ARG A 62 -3.87 -12.01 -4.61
N ASP A 63 -4.61 -11.75 -3.54
CA ASP A 63 -4.19 -11.03 -2.32
C ASP A 63 -3.75 -9.57 -2.52
N ARG A 64 -3.76 -9.04 -3.75
CA ARG A 64 -3.43 -7.64 -4.07
C ARG A 64 -4.70 -6.80 -4.13
N VAL A 65 -4.62 -5.59 -3.56
CA VAL A 65 -5.68 -4.60 -3.66
C VAL A 65 -5.36 -3.65 -4.81
N PHE A 66 -6.25 -3.57 -5.78
CA PHE A 66 -6.17 -2.71 -6.94
C PHE A 66 -7.15 -1.55 -6.81
N TYR A 67 -6.71 -0.37 -7.19
CA TYR A 67 -7.51 0.83 -7.38
C TYR A 67 -7.84 0.98 -8.85
N VAL A 68 -9.13 1.00 -9.16
CA VAL A 68 -9.63 0.76 -10.53
C VAL A 68 -10.80 1.69 -10.82
N SER A 69 -10.81 2.29 -12.00
CA SER A 69 -11.97 3.06 -12.48
C SER A 69 -13.10 2.14 -12.93
N ASP A 70 -14.34 2.63 -12.91
CA ASP A 70 -15.48 1.87 -13.44
C ASP A 70 -15.33 1.45 -14.91
N LEU A 71 -14.59 2.23 -15.71
CA LEU A 71 -14.29 1.90 -17.10
C LEU A 71 -13.32 0.71 -17.21
N GLN A 72 -12.28 0.71 -16.38
CA GLN A 72 -11.32 -0.39 -16.30
C GLN A 72 -12.00 -1.67 -15.80
N MET A 73 -12.91 -1.55 -14.83
CA MET A 73 -13.72 -2.69 -14.34
C MET A 73 -14.58 -3.30 -15.44
N ARG A 74 -15.27 -2.49 -16.23
CA ARG A 74 -16.08 -2.96 -17.39
C ARG A 74 -15.20 -3.66 -18.42
N SER A 75 -14.04 -3.09 -18.73
CA SER A 75 -13.09 -3.67 -19.69
C SER A 75 -12.54 -5.00 -19.19
N ALA A 76 -12.21 -5.11 -17.91
CA ALA A 76 -11.72 -6.35 -17.32
C ALA A 76 -12.78 -7.46 -17.28
N ALA A 77 -14.07 -7.11 -17.19
CA ALA A 77 -15.17 -8.08 -17.25
C ALA A 77 -15.31 -8.75 -18.63
N ALA A 78 -14.77 -8.14 -19.68
CA ALA A 78 -14.79 -8.69 -21.04
C ALA A 78 -13.64 -9.68 -21.33
N LEU A 79 -12.62 -9.76 -20.46
CA LEU A 79 -11.46 -10.63 -20.67
C LEU A 79 -11.66 -12.03 -20.07
N PRO A 80 -11.08 -13.08 -20.70
CA PRO A 80 -10.98 -14.40 -20.09
C PRO A 80 -10.26 -14.33 -18.73
N ARG A 81 -10.88 -14.91 -17.71
CA ARG A 81 -10.54 -14.70 -16.28
C ARG A 81 -9.14 -15.18 -15.91
N ASP A 82 -8.70 -16.22 -16.60
CA ASP A 82 -7.41 -16.87 -16.51
C ASP A 82 -6.27 -16.04 -17.13
N GLN A 83 -6.60 -15.06 -17.98
CA GLN A 83 -5.63 -14.16 -18.61
C GLN A 83 -5.48 -12.82 -17.88
N LEU A 84 -6.31 -12.55 -16.87
CA LEU A 84 -6.29 -11.29 -16.13
C LEU A 84 -5.21 -11.30 -15.04
N VAL A 85 -4.05 -10.71 -15.36
CA VAL A 85 -2.90 -10.58 -14.44
C VAL A 85 -3.11 -9.45 -13.42
N GLY A 86 -3.74 -8.34 -13.82
CA GLY A 86 -4.01 -7.19 -12.95
C GLY A 86 -4.92 -6.14 -13.62
N MET A 87 -5.27 -5.09 -12.89
CA MET A 87 -6.09 -3.97 -13.39
C MET A 87 -5.82 -2.69 -12.61
N GLY A 88 -5.85 -1.55 -13.29
CA GLY A 88 -5.62 -0.26 -12.64
C GLY A 88 -4.28 -0.23 -11.91
N VAL A 89 -4.26 0.31 -10.69
CA VAL A 89 -3.04 0.50 -9.90
C VAL A 89 -3.08 -0.35 -8.63
N THR A 90 -2.05 -1.16 -8.41
CA THR A 90 -1.92 -1.91 -7.15
C THR A 90 -1.60 -0.94 -6.01
N PHE A 91 -2.35 -1.00 -4.92
CA PHE A 91 -2.07 -0.24 -3.70
C PHE A 91 -1.24 -1.05 -2.71
N GLY A 92 -1.27 -2.37 -2.82
CA GLY A 92 -0.52 -3.25 -1.94
C GLY A 92 -1.10 -4.65 -1.92
N LYS A 93 -0.69 -5.43 -0.92
CA LYS A 93 -1.17 -6.80 -0.75
C LYS A 93 -1.38 -7.18 0.70
N PHE A 94 -2.29 -8.12 0.92
CA PHE A 94 -2.40 -8.84 2.17
C PHE A 94 -1.26 -9.87 2.28
N THR A 95 -0.65 -9.89 3.46
CA THR A 95 0.34 -10.92 3.83
C THR A 95 -0.37 -12.20 4.28
N LYS A 96 0.36 -13.32 4.36
CA LYS A 96 -0.16 -14.57 4.93
C LYS A 96 -0.70 -14.39 6.35
N SER A 97 -0.13 -13.48 7.12
CA SER A 97 -0.60 -13.07 8.45
C SER A 97 -1.73 -12.03 8.43
N LYS A 98 -2.41 -11.84 7.30
CA LYS A 98 -3.54 -10.90 7.10
C LYS A 98 -3.27 -9.43 7.41
N LYS A 99 -1.99 -9.03 7.51
CA LYS A 99 -1.60 -7.61 7.55
C LYS A 99 -1.53 -7.05 6.14
N PHE A 100 -1.93 -5.79 5.95
CA PHE A 100 -1.82 -5.11 4.65
C PHE A 100 -0.47 -4.40 4.52
N ARG A 101 0.28 -4.71 3.46
CA ARG A 101 1.52 -4.03 3.07
C ARG A 101 1.21 -3.11 1.89
N LEU A 102 1.39 -1.80 2.10
CA LEU A 102 1.29 -0.78 1.06
C LEU A 102 2.49 -0.92 0.11
N HIS A 103 2.27 -0.81 -1.19
CA HIS A 103 3.31 -0.86 -2.21
C HIS A 103 3.57 0.54 -2.78
N VAL A 104 4.79 0.81 -3.25
CA VAL A 104 5.15 2.11 -3.84
C VAL A 104 4.36 2.46 -5.11
N THR A 105 3.72 1.48 -5.74
CA THR A 105 2.89 1.66 -6.95
C THR A 105 1.75 2.66 -6.80
N CYS A 106 1.26 2.92 -5.58
CA CYS A 106 0.24 3.95 -5.34
C CYS A 106 0.81 5.31 -4.91
N LEU A 107 2.12 5.51 -4.96
CA LEU A 107 2.78 6.71 -4.44
C LEU A 107 2.19 8.01 -4.98
N ASP A 108 1.94 8.10 -6.29
CA ASP A 108 1.44 9.33 -6.91
C ASP A 108 0.06 9.75 -6.38
N TYR A 109 -0.81 8.78 -6.11
CA TYR A 109 -2.14 9.03 -5.54
C TYR A 109 -2.05 9.46 -4.07
N ILE A 110 -1.17 8.81 -3.31
CA ILE A 110 -1.02 9.09 -1.88
C ILE A 110 -0.27 10.40 -1.64
N ALA A 111 0.75 10.72 -2.44
CA ALA A 111 1.58 11.91 -2.30
C ALA A 111 0.79 13.22 -2.48
N GLN A 112 -0.26 13.20 -3.30
CA GLN A 112 -1.17 14.33 -3.51
C GLN A 112 -2.05 14.63 -2.29
N LEU A 113 -2.35 13.61 -1.49
CA LEU A 113 -3.33 13.69 -0.40
C LEU A 113 -2.68 13.63 0.99
N ALA A 114 -1.40 13.25 1.07
CA ALA A 114 -0.71 13.05 2.34
C ALA A 114 -0.43 14.39 3.05
N PRO A 115 -0.95 14.60 4.28
CA PRO A 115 -0.68 15.82 5.04
C PRO A 115 0.73 15.82 5.63
N TYR A 116 1.28 14.64 5.96
CA TYR A 116 2.59 14.52 6.57
C TYR A 116 3.64 14.04 5.56
N LYS A 117 4.71 14.83 5.45
CA LYS A 117 5.76 14.67 4.45
C LYS A 117 7.13 14.85 5.09
N VAL A 118 8.11 14.14 4.55
CA VAL A 118 9.53 14.22 4.93
C VAL A 118 10.34 14.46 3.67
N TRP A 119 11.13 15.53 3.64
CA TRP A 119 12.06 15.83 2.55
C TRP A 119 13.45 15.38 2.94
N VAL A 120 14.08 14.58 2.09
CA VAL A 120 15.44 14.09 2.28
C VAL A 120 16.42 14.95 1.49
N LYS A 121 17.57 15.23 2.10
CA LYS A 121 18.69 15.92 1.43
C LYS A 121 19.26 15.02 0.31
N PRO A 122 19.89 15.61 -0.73
CA PRO A 122 20.53 14.84 -1.80
C PRO A 122 21.51 13.78 -1.29
N SER A 123 22.22 14.06 -0.19
CA SER A 123 23.16 13.11 0.43
C SER A 123 22.52 11.84 1.00
N ALA A 124 21.21 11.85 1.23
CA ALA A 124 20.47 10.72 1.80
C ALA A 124 19.45 10.11 0.82
N GLU A 125 19.21 10.76 -0.31
CA GLU A 125 18.24 10.34 -1.32
C GLU A 125 18.57 8.94 -1.86
N GLN A 126 19.81 8.76 -2.34
CA GLN A 126 20.26 7.47 -2.84
C GLN A 126 20.19 6.37 -1.77
N SER A 127 20.54 6.70 -0.52
CA SER A 127 20.44 5.76 0.59
C SER A 127 19.00 5.29 0.82
N PHE A 128 18.04 6.22 0.84
CA PHE A 128 16.62 5.90 0.97
C PHE A 128 16.11 5.06 -0.21
N LEU A 129 16.49 5.44 -1.42
CA LEU A 129 16.19 4.70 -2.64
C LEU A 129 16.83 3.33 -2.71
N TYR A 130 17.71 2.95 -1.77
CA TYR A 130 18.24 1.58 -1.63
C TYR A 130 17.62 0.83 -0.45
N GLY A 131 16.49 1.30 0.09
CA GLY A 131 15.76 0.64 1.17
C GLY A 131 16.22 1.00 2.58
N ASN A 132 17.11 1.99 2.73
CA ASN A 132 17.59 2.40 4.05
C ASN A 132 16.64 3.40 4.71
N HIS A 133 16.69 3.45 6.05
CA HIS A 133 15.95 4.42 6.84
C HIS A 133 16.49 5.84 6.66
N VAL A 134 15.64 6.84 6.92
CA VAL A 134 16.07 8.25 6.90
C VAL A 134 16.70 8.57 8.25
N LEU A 135 17.99 8.95 8.22
CA LEU A 135 18.72 9.45 9.37
C LEU A 135 18.54 10.95 9.55
N LYS A 136 18.74 11.45 10.77
CA LYS A 136 18.62 12.87 11.08
C LYS A 136 19.56 13.74 10.24
N ALA A 137 20.78 13.27 9.95
CA ALA A 137 21.73 13.96 9.07
C ALA A 137 21.14 14.22 7.66
N GLY A 138 20.38 13.23 7.16
CA GLY A 138 19.72 13.24 5.87
C GLY A 138 18.36 13.96 5.83
N LEU A 139 17.82 14.36 6.98
CA LEU A 139 16.56 15.08 7.07
C LEU A 139 16.72 16.53 6.60
N GLY A 140 16.05 16.91 5.52
CA GLY A 140 15.96 18.29 5.04
C GLY A 140 14.80 19.03 5.71
N ARG A 141 13.58 18.53 5.54
CA ARG A 141 12.35 19.10 6.12
C ARG A 141 11.42 17.98 6.60
N ILE A 142 10.60 18.27 7.60
CA ILE A 142 9.48 17.45 8.03
C ILE A 142 8.27 18.36 8.22
N THR A 143 7.07 17.89 7.90
CA THR A 143 5.84 18.64 8.22
C THR A 143 5.78 18.94 9.73
N GLU A 144 5.33 20.14 10.09
CA GLU A 144 5.12 20.50 11.49
C GLU A 144 4.08 19.59 12.14
N ASP A 145 4.17 19.44 13.47
CA ASP A 145 3.27 18.62 14.27
C ASP A 145 3.11 17.16 13.81
N THR A 146 4.09 16.62 13.07
CA THR A 146 4.08 15.21 12.69
C THR A 146 4.25 14.34 13.95
N PRO A 147 3.29 13.48 14.29
CA PRO A 147 3.39 12.58 15.46
C PRO A 147 4.47 11.52 15.27
N GLN A 148 4.84 10.85 16.36
CA GLN A 148 5.60 9.59 16.28
C GLN A 148 4.71 8.47 15.71
N ASN A 149 5.29 7.51 14.99
CA ASN A 149 4.59 6.39 14.36
C ASN A 149 3.54 6.81 13.31
N GLN A 150 3.72 8.01 12.74
CA GLN A 150 2.87 8.56 11.69
C GLN A 150 3.36 8.11 10.32
N GLY A 151 2.44 7.67 9.46
CA GLY A 151 2.77 7.42 8.05
C GLY A 151 3.07 8.73 7.32
N VAL A 152 4.18 8.76 6.59
CA VAL A 152 4.65 9.93 5.85
C VAL A 152 5.00 9.57 4.41
N VAL A 153 4.83 10.53 3.51
CA VAL A 153 5.41 10.46 2.17
C VAL A 153 6.81 11.07 2.20
N VAL A 154 7.77 10.32 1.68
CA VAL A 154 9.17 10.76 1.56
C VAL A 154 9.37 11.41 0.21
N LEU A 155 9.95 12.60 0.19
CA LEU A 155 10.17 13.44 -0.98
C LEU A 155 11.65 13.79 -1.09
N SER A 156 12.14 14.03 -2.30
CA SER A 156 13.41 14.72 -2.50
C SER A 156 13.26 16.21 -2.18
N MET A 157 14.37 16.95 -2.09
CA MET A 157 14.33 18.42 -1.94
C MET A 157 13.68 19.14 -3.14
N ALA A 158 13.45 18.45 -4.26
CA ALA A 158 12.78 18.98 -5.45
C ALA A 158 11.28 18.61 -5.50
N ASP A 159 10.68 18.24 -4.36
CA ASP A 159 9.27 17.83 -4.24
C ASP A 159 8.90 16.58 -5.06
N VAL A 160 9.88 15.75 -5.42
CA VAL A 160 9.64 14.48 -6.13
C VAL A 160 9.33 13.38 -5.12
N PRO A 161 8.18 12.68 -5.22
CA PRO A 161 7.87 11.55 -4.35
C PRO A 161 8.87 10.40 -4.54
N LEU A 162 9.49 9.96 -3.44
CA LEU A 162 10.47 8.87 -3.41
C LEU A 162 9.91 7.60 -2.82
N GLY A 163 8.94 7.69 -1.89
CA GLY A 163 8.39 6.51 -1.23
C GLY A 163 7.57 6.80 0.01
N PHE A 164 7.41 5.77 0.82
CA PHE A 164 6.69 5.79 2.08
C PHE A 164 7.62 5.56 3.27
N GLY A 165 7.34 6.26 4.35
CA GLY A 165 7.98 6.05 5.64
C GLY A 165 6.99 6.05 6.80
N VAL A 166 7.50 5.73 7.98
CA VAL A 166 6.82 5.94 9.27
C VAL A 166 7.77 6.70 10.18
N THR A 167 7.34 7.80 10.78
CA THR A 167 8.20 8.57 11.67
C THR A 167 8.62 7.75 12.89
N ALA A 168 9.93 7.74 13.18
CA ALA A 168 10.47 7.10 14.37
C ALA A 168 10.32 7.98 15.62
N LYS A 169 10.20 9.30 15.41
CA LYS A 169 10.09 10.35 16.43
C LYS A 169 9.16 11.45 15.95
N SER A 170 8.56 12.19 16.87
CA SER A 170 7.76 13.38 16.54
C SER A 170 8.62 14.52 15.97
N THR A 171 8.01 15.50 15.30
CA THR A 171 8.73 16.67 14.78
C THR A 171 9.53 17.41 15.87
N ALA A 172 8.95 17.56 17.06
CA ALA A 172 9.59 18.24 18.18
C ALA A 172 10.84 17.48 18.68
N GLU A 173 10.76 16.16 18.78
CA GLU A 173 11.88 15.31 19.18
C GLU A 173 12.98 15.27 18.11
N CYS A 174 12.60 15.24 16.82
CA CYS A 174 13.54 15.22 15.70
C CYS A 174 14.54 16.38 15.72
N ARG A 175 14.25 17.49 16.39
CA ARG A 175 15.16 18.64 16.52
C ARG A 175 16.33 18.39 17.49
N LYS A 176 16.18 17.43 18.40
CA LYS A 176 17.13 17.16 19.49
C LYS A 176 17.96 15.89 19.26
N LEU A 177 17.73 15.20 18.15
CA LEU A 177 18.38 13.93 17.84
C LEU A 177 19.82 14.11 17.35
N ASP A 178 20.66 13.12 17.68
CA ASP A 178 21.97 12.92 17.05
C ASP A 178 21.83 12.73 15.52
N PRO A 179 22.80 13.20 14.70
CA PRO A 179 22.75 13.04 13.24
C PRO A 179 22.57 11.60 12.74
N GLN A 180 23.02 10.58 13.49
CA GLN A 180 22.89 9.16 13.13
C GLN A 180 21.58 8.53 13.61
N ALA A 181 20.76 9.26 14.38
CA ALA A 181 19.47 8.75 14.82
C ALA A 181 18.49 8.65 13.65
N ILE A 182 17.68 7.59 13.65
CA ILE A 182 16.62 7.39 12.66
C ILE A 182 15.47 8.37 12.94
N VAL A 183 15.05 9.11 11.92
CA VAL A 183 13.88 10.00 11.97
C VAL A 183 12.66 9.40 11.29
N ALA A 184 12.85 8.58 10.25
CA ALA A 184 11.78 7.87 9.58
C ALA A 184 12.24 6.46 9.17
N LEU A 185 11.43 5.47 9.55
CA LEU A 185 11.57 4.09 9.14
C LEU A 185 11.07 3.96 7.70
N HIS A 186 11.90 3.39 6.84
CA HIS A 186 11.55 3.03 5.47
C HIS A 186 10.37 2.05 5.45
N GLN A 187 9.48 2.18 4.46
CA GLN A 187 8.38 1.23 4.23
C GLN A 187 8.31 0.72 2.79
N ALA A 188 8.51 1.62 1.82
CA ALA A 188 8.65 1.31 0.40
C ALA A 188 9.27 2.51 -0.32
N ASP A 189 9.97 2.27 -1.43
CA ASP A 189 10.59 3.33 -2.23
C ASP A 189 10.59 3.01 -3.73
N VAL A 190 10.71 4.02 -4.58
CA VAL A 190 10.63 3.85 -6.05
C VAL A 190 11.82 3.08 -6.62
N GLY A 191 12.92 2.95 -5.87
CA GLY A 191 14.01 2.05 -6.24
C GLY A 191 13.60 0.57 -6.24
N GLU A 192 12.48 0.20 -5.59
CA GLU A 192 11.91 -1.16 -5.68
C GLU A 192 11.59 -1.56 -7.13
N TYR A 193 11.26 -0.61 -8.02
CA TYR A 193 11.06 -0.91 -9.44
C TYR A 193 12.30 -1.49 -10.12
N LEU A 194 13.49 -1.13 -9.66
CA LEU A 194 14.76 -1.59 -10.22
C LEU A 194 15.33 -2.81 -9.49
N ARG A 195 14.89 -3.06 -8.25
CA ARG A 195 15.39 -4.17 -7.41
C ARG A 195 14.48 -5.39 -7.38
N ASP A 196 13.17 -5.16 -7.38
CA ASP A 196 12.15 -6.16 -7.05
C ASP A 196 11.11 -6.29 -8.17
N GLU A 197 11.57 -6.47 -9.42
CA GLU A 197 10.73 -6.57 -10.62
C GLU A 197 9.59 -7.59 -10.45
N GLY A 198 9.85 -8.74 -9.80
CA GLY A 198 8.85 -9.79 -9.58
C GLY A 198 7.85 -9.55 -8.44
N ALA A 199 8.20 -8.77 -7.41
CA ALA A 199 7.31 -8.56 -6.26
C ALA A 199 6.21 -7.53 -6.54
N LEU A 200 6.47 -6.59 -7.46
CA LEU A 200 5.54 -5.54 -7.84
C LEU A 200 4.62 -5.95 -9.00
N THR A 201 5.10 -6.77 -9.94
CA THR A 201 4.37 -7.12 -11.18
C THR A 201 3.76 -8.52 -11.23
N GLY A 202 4.22 -9.47 -10.39
CA GLY A 202 3.83 -10.90 -10.41
C GLY A 202 2.62 -11.30 -9.58
#